data_AF-A0A372UJ32-F1
#
_entry.id   AF-A0A372UJ32-F1
#
_cell.length_a   1.000
_cell.length_b   1.000
_cell.length_c   1.000
_cell.angle_alpha   90.00
_cell.angle_beta   90.00
_cell.angle_gamma   90.00
#
_symmetry.space_group_name_H-M   'P 1'
#
loop_
_entity.id
_entity.type
_entity.pdbx_description
1 polymer ?
#
loop_
_entity_poly.entity_id
_entity_poly.type
_entity_poly.pdbx_seq_one_letter_code
_entity_poly.pdbx_strand_id
1 'polypeptide(L)'
;MIVFWIIGILFLIVGLIVSVPNLIKFIKCKEHTTGKIVSIDSSSNGNARAVYEYIVSSSKYTNKTNWTPQHIFHLDGECHVIYDKNNPDYSYIKQSGQYIRCIVGILFAMIGIGVLLLGIFLITVL
;
A
#
# COMPACT_ATOMS: atom_id res chain seq x y z
N MET A 1 14.22 29.16 -9.00
CA MET A 1 14.84 28.65 -7.75
C MET A 1 13.76 28.14 -6.79
N ILE A 2 12.99 29.01 -6.11
CA ILE A 2 11.97 28.62 -5.10
C ILE A 2 10.92 27.61 -5.62
N VAL A 3 10.46 27.76 -6.87
CA VAL A 3 9.39 26.92 -7.44
C VAL A 3 9.80 25.44 -7.52
N PHE A 4 11.06 25.15 -7.90
CA PHE A 4 11.58 23.77 -7.95
C PHE A 4 11.65 23.14 -6.55
N TRP A 5 12.00 23.93 -5.53
CA TRP A 5 12.00 23.45 -4.15
C TRP A 5 10.58 23.13 -3.66
N ILE A 6 9.61 24.01 -3.92
CA ILE A 6 8.21 23.79 -3.54
C ILE A 6 7.67 22.53 -4.21
N ILE A 7 7.85 22.39 -5.54
CA ILE A 7 7.38 21.23 -6.29
C ILE A 7 8.09 19.96 -5.83
N GLY A 8 9.42 19.99 -5.68
CA GLY A 8 10.20 18.85 -5.25
C GLY A 8 9.79 18.33 -3.87
N ILE A 9 9.61 19.22 -2.90
CA ILE A 9 9.14 18.87 -1.55
C ILE A 9 7.72 18.29 -1.60
N LEU A 10 6.81 18.88 -2.39
CA LEU A 10 5.44 18.40 -2.51
C LEU A 10 5.39 16.95 -3.01
N PHE A 11 6.10 16.67 -4.11
CA PHE A 11 6.18 15.33 -4.70
C PHE A 11 6.83 14.33 -3.75
N LEU A 12 7.85 14.75 -3.00
CA LEU A 12 8.52 13.92 -2.02
C LEU A 12 7.61 13.56 -0.84
N ILE A 13 6.88 14.54 -0.28
CA ILE A 13 5.93 14.31 0.81
C ILE A 13 4.84 13.34 0.38
N VAL A 14 4.22 13.57 -0.79
CA VAL A 14 3.18 12.68 -1.32
C VAL A 14 3.73 11.26 -1.55
N GLY A 15 4.93 11.16 -2.13
CA GLY A 15 5.59 9.87 -2.35
C GLY A 15 5.87 9.10 -1.06
N LEU A 16 6.34 9.79 -0.01
CA LEU A 16 6.59 9.19 1.30
C LEU A 16 5.29 8.73 1.98
N ILE A 17 4.26 9.58 2.02
CA ILE A 17 2.97 9.24 2.64
C ILE A 17 2.37 7.98 2.01
N VAL A 18 2.50 7.82 0.69
CA VAL A 18 1.97 6.66 -0.03
C VAL A 18 2.87 5.42 0.11
N SER A 19 4.19 5.56 0.06
CA SER A 19 5.11 4.42 0.07
C SER A 19 5.36 3.85 1.47
N VAL A 20 5.63 4.69 2.46
CA VAL A 20 6.05 4.31 3.82
C VAL A 20 5.12 3.30 4.49
N PRO A 21 3.79 3.49 4.58
CA PRO A 21 2.92 2.53 5.26
C PRO A 21 2.90 1.16 4.57
N ASN A 22 2.98 1.13 3.23
CA ASN A 22 3.05 -0.12 2.48
C ASN A 22 4.40 -0.81 2.69
N LEU A 23 5.48 -0.04 2.77
CA LEU A 23 6.83 -0.54 2.99
C LEU A 23 6.99 -1.12 4.41
N ILE A 24 6.41 -0.46 5.42
CA ILE A 24 6.32 -1.00 6.80
C ILE A 24 5.53 -2.30 6.82
N LYS A 25 4.42 -2.40 6.08
CA LYS A 25 3.66 -3.65 5.95
C LYS A 25 4.50 -4.78 5.38
N PHE A 26 5.26 -4.53 4.31
CA PHE A 26 6.15 -5.54 3.72
C PHE A 26 7.26 -5.99 4.67
N ILE A 27 7.78 -5.09 5.52
CA ILE A 27 8.84 -5.43 6.47
C ILE A 27 8.29 -6.24 7.65
N LYS A 28 7.13 -5.85 8.20
CA LYS A 28 6.56 -6.48 9.41
C LYS A 28 5.80 -7.77 9.11
N CYS A 29 5.01 -7.81 8.05
CA CYS A 29 4.21 -8.98 7.71
C CYS A 29 5.06 -9.95 6.87
N LYS A 30 5.49 -11.05 7.49
CA LYS A 30 6.31 -12.08 6.85
C LYS A 30 5.72 -13.48 6.96
N GLU A 31 4.78 -13.69 7.87
CA GLU A 31 4.16 -14.99 8.09
C GLU A 31 3.02 -15.20 7.09
N HIS A 32 2.85 -16.43 6.65
CA HIS A 32 1.88 -16.81 5.63
C HIS A 32 0.81 -17.71 6.21
N THR A 33 -0.44 -17.47 5.84
CA THR A 33 -1.56 -18.36 6.13
C THR A 33 -2.60 -18.29 5.01
N THR A 34 -3.53 -19.22 5.02
CA THR A 34 -4.70 -19.20 4.15
C THR A 34 -5.90 -18.63 4.90
N GLY A 35 -6.64 -17.77 4.22
CA GLY A 35 -7.88 -17.20 4.70
C GLY A 35 -8.98 -17.35 3.67
N LYS A 36 -10.15 -16.82 4.00
CA LYS A 36 -11.34 -16.89 3.16
C LYS A 36 -12.00 -15.54 3.05
N ILE A 37 -12.43 -15.17 1.85
CA ILE A 37 -13.17 -13.93 1.61
C ILE A 37 -14.62 -14.14 2.03
N VAL A 38 -15.07 -13.42 3.06
CA VAL A 38 -16.41 -13.57 3.65
C VAL A 38 -17.41 -12.54 3.16
N SER A 39 -16.94 -11.36 2.76
CA SER A 39 -17.79 -10.35 2.15
C SER A 39 -17.01 -9.45 1.20
N ILE A 40 -17.72 -8.81 0.29
CA ILE A 40 -17.17 -7.83 -0.65
C ILE A 40 -18.05 -6.59 -0.56
N ASP A 41 -17.46 -5.50 -0.09
CA ASP A 41 -18.08 -4.19 -0.09
C ASP A 41 -17.82 -3.53 -1.45
N SER A 42 -18.86 -3.18 -2.20
CA SER A 42 -18.76 -2.43 -3.45
C SER A 42 -19.20 -0.97 -3.25
N SER A 43 -18.47 -0.05 -3.86
CA SER A 43 -18.75 1.38 -3.86
C SER A 43 -19.38 1.78 -5.19
N SER A 44 -20.22 2.82 -5.18
CA SER A 44 -20.87 3.40 -6.37
C SER A 44 -19.89 3.75 -7.50
N ASN A 45 -18.63 4.02 -7.16
CA ASN A 45 -17.60 4.41 -8.12
C ASN A 45 -16.89 3.20 -8.78
N GLY A 46 -17.44 1.99 -8.66
CA GLY A 46 -16.86 0.76 -9.23
C GLY A 46 -15.66 0.21 -8.44
N ASN A 47 -15.35 0.78 -7.27
CA ASN A 47 -14.33 0.27 -6.37
C ASN A 47 -14.90 -0.84 -5.49
N ALA A 48 -14.11 -1.86 -5.20
CA ALA A 48 -14.47 -2.95 -4.29
C ALA A 48 -13.45 -3.09 -3.16
N ARG A 49 -13.89 -3.64 -2.04
CA ARG A 49 -13.08 -3.99 -0.87
C ARG A 49 -13.50 -5.37 -0.37
N ALA A 50 -12.55 -6.28 -0.22
CA ALA A 50 -12.82 -7.60 0.36
C ALA A 50 -12.64 -7.57 1.88
N VAL A 51 -13.53 -8.25 2.58
CA VAL A 51 -13.37 -8.65 3.98
C VAL A 51 -12.97 -10.11 3.99
N TYR A 52 -11.88 -10.42 4.66
CA TYR A 52 -11.32 -11.77 4.73
C TYR A 52 -11.10 -12.18 6.18
N GLU A 53 -11.25 -13.48 6.41
CA GLU A 53 -11.07 -14.11 7.71
C GLU A 53 -10.00 -15.19 7.61
N TYR A 54 -9.21 -15.35 8.67
CA TYR A 54 -8.14 -16.35 8.74
C TYR A 54 -7.92 -16.76 10.20
N ILE A 55 -7.36 -17.95 10.39
CA ILE A 55 -7.13 -18.52 11.71
C ILE A 55 -5.62 -18.61 11.95
N VAL A 56 -5.17 -18.09 13.09
CA VAL A 56 -3.79 -18.21 13.56
C VAL A 56 -3.83 -18.70 15.01
N SER A 57 -3.18 -19.83 15.30
CA SER A 57 -3.11 -20.42 16.64
C SER A 57 -4.48 -20.55 17.33
N SER A 58 -5.48 -21.04 16.60
CA SER A 58 -6.88 -21.20 17.06
C SER A 58 -7.66 -19.91 17.31
N SER A 59 -7.06 -18.72 17.09
CA SER A 59 -7.74 -17.43 17.11
C SER A 59 -8.16 -17.03 15.71
N LYS A 60 -9.40 -16.56 15.57
CA LYS A 60 -9.98 -16.07 14.32
C LYS A 60 -9.75 -14.57 14.20
N TYR A 61 -9.19 -14.15 13.07
CA TYR A 61 -8.93 -12.75 12.76
C TYR A 61 -9.71 -12.34 11.53
N THR A 62 -10.24 -11.12 11.55
CA THR A 62 -11.03 -10.55 10.45
C THR A 62 -10.42 -9.21 10.05
N ASN A 63 -10.08 -9.07 8.78
CA ASN A 63 -9.49 -7.83 8.28
C ASN A 63 -10.07 -7.49 6.90
N LYS A 64 -9.80 -6.27 6.44
CA LYS A 64 -10.36 -5.72 5.22
C LYS A 64 -9.26 -5.18 4.34
N THR A 65 -9.35 -5.39 3.02
CA THR A 65 -8.40 -4.83 2.06
C THR A 65 -8.51 -3.32 1.97
N ASN A 66 -7.64 -2.67 1.20
CA ASN A 66 -7.94 -1.30 0.74
C ASN A 66 -8.96 -1.35 -0.40
N TRP A 67 -9.61 -0.23 -0.67
CA TRP A 67 -10.42 -0.06 -1.87
C TRP A 67 -9.55 -0.23 -3.11
N THR A 68 -9.97 -1.11 -4.01
CA THR A 68 -9.29 -1.35 -5.28
C THR A 68 -10.27 -1.18 -6.43
N PRO A 69 -9.89 -0.45 -7.49
CA PRO A 69 -10.57 -0.54 -8.77
C PRO A 69 -10.30 -1.95 -9.33
N GLN A 70 -11.30 -2.55 -9.99
CA GLN A 70 -11.35 -3.95 -10.45
C GLN A 70 -11.82 -4.97 -9.37
N HIS A 71 -12.90 -5.69 -9.66
CA HIS A 71 -13.46 -6.75 -8.82
C HIS A 71 -12.70 -8.06 -9.04
N ILE A 72 -11.51 -8.19 -8.44
CA ILE A 72 -10.70 -9.42 -8.50
C ILE A 72 -11.04 -10.37 -7.34
N PHE A 73 -12.01 -10.01 -6.51
CA PHE A 73 -12.39 -10.78 -5.33
C PHE A 73 -13.53 -11.72 -5.66
N HIS A 74 -13.33 -13.00 -5.37
CA HIS A 74 -14.37 -14.01 -5.44
C HIS A 74 -14.88 -14.25 -4.02
N LEU A 75 -16.19 -14.11 -3.81
CA LEU A 75 -16.83 -14.47 -2.55
C LEU A 75 -16.58 -15.95 -2.28
N ASP A 76 -16.32 -16.31 -1.02
CA ASP A 76 -15.97 -17.68 -0.61
C ASP A 76 -14.62 -18.18 -1.12
N GLY A 77 -13.90 -17.39 -1.91
CA GLY A 77 -12.58 -17.74 -2.43
C GLY A 77 -11.53 -17.84 -1.34
N GLU A 78 -10.65 -18.83 -1.46
CA GLU A 78 -9.42 -18.90 -0.67
C GLU A 78 -8.49 -17.75 -1.02
N CYS A 79 -7.88 -17.14 -0.01
CA CYS A 79 -6.93 -16.05 -0.20
C CYS A 79 -5.66 -16.29 0.62
N HIS A 80 -4.52 -15.92 0.04
CA HIS A 80 -3.24 -15.96 0.75
C HIS A 80 -3.08 -14.69 1.59
N VAL A 81 -3.11 -14.88 2.91
CA VAL A 81 -2.94 -13.83 3.91
C VAL A 81 -1.50 -13.80 4.38
N ILE A 82 -0.92 -12.60 4.43
CA ILE A 82 0.39 -12.33 4.98
C ILE A 82 0.19 -11.46 6.23
N TYR A 83 0.73 -11.87 7.37
CA TYR A 83 0.50 -11.22 8.66
C TYR A 83 1.80 -11.02 9.46
N ASP A 84 1.77 -10.12 10.44
CA ASP A 84 2.85 -9.91 11.40
C ASP A 84 2.74 -10.95 12.52
N LYS A 85 3.81 -11.74 12.74
CA LYS A 85 3.87 -12.77 13.78
C LYS A 85 3.57 -12.22 15.17
N ASN A 86 4.05 -11.00 15.45
CA ASN A 86 3.92 -10.37 16.76
C ASN A 86 2.58 -9.64 16.92
N ASN A 87 1.89 -9.37 15.82
CA ASN A 87 0.59 -8.70 15.81
C ASN A 87 -0.28 -9.25 14.66
N PRO A 88 -0.99 -10.37 14.86
CA PRO A 88 -1.72 -11.02 13.77
C PRO A 88 -2.79 -10.15 13.13
N ASP A 89 -3.41 -9.22 13.87
CA ASP A 89 -4.37 -8.24 13.32
C ASP A 89 -3.77 -7.38 12.19
N TYR A 90 -2.44 -7.23 12.15
CA TYR A 90 -1.75 -6.53 11.10
C TYR A 90 -1.45 -7.48 9.93
N SER A 91 -2.37 -7.48 8.96
CA SER A 91 -2.31 -8.37 7.81
C SER A 91 -2.71 -7.71 6.49
N TYR A 92 -2.37 -8.39 5.38
CA TYR A 92 -2.82 -8.07 4.04
C TYR A 92 -2.87 -9.31 3.14
N ILE A 93 -3.63 -9.23 2.05
CA ILE A 93 -3.65 -10.27 1.02
C ILE A 93 -2.83 -9.86 -0.20
N LYS A 94 -2.15 -10.82 -0.84
CA LYS A 94 -1.27 -10.57 -1.99
C LYS A 94 -1.97 -9.86 -3.16
N GLN A 95 -3.27 -10.10 -3.32
CA GLN A 95 -4.11 -9.60 -4.42
C GLN A 95 -4.65 -8.18 -4.21
N SER A 96 -4.29 -7.52 -3.10
CA SER A 96 -4.83 -6.20 -2.70
C SER A 96 -4.20 -4.97 -3.42
N GLY A 97 -3.33 -5.18 -4.41
CA GLY A 97 -2.68 -4.09 -5.15
C GLY A 97 -1.69 -3.26 -4.33
N GLN A 98 -1.28 -3.72 -3.14
CA GLN A 98 -0.34 -3.01 -2.26
C GLN A 98 1.04 -2.79 -2.90
N TYR A 99 1.51 -3.74 -3.70
CA TYR A 99 2.75 -3.59 -4.47
C TYR A 99 2.68 -2.41 -5.44
N ILE A 100 1.58 -2.29 -6.19
CA ILE A 100 1.40 -1.19 -7.16
C ILE A 100 1.40 0.16 -6.43
N ARG A 101 0.68 0.27 -5.31
CA ARG A 101 0.65 1.50 -4.50
C ARG A 101 2.03 1.87 -3.96
N CYS A 102 2.79 0.88 -3.51
CA CYS A 102 4.17 1.10 -3.04
C CYS A 102 5.08 1.59 -4.17
N ILE A 103 5.04 0.94 -5.34
CA ILE A 103 5.81 1.34 -6.53
C ILE A 103 5.46 2.76 -6.96
N VAL A 104 4.18 3.10 -7.02
CA VAL A 104 3.72 4.45 -7.35
C VAL A 104 4.27 5.45 -6.35
N GLY A 105 4.17 5.19 -5.04
CA GLY A 105 4.73 6.07 -4.01
C GLY A 105 6.24 6.29 -4.16
N ILE A 106 7.00 5.23 -4.44
CA ILE A 106 8.46 5.31 -4.67
C ILE A 106 8.75 6.16 -5.91
N LEU A 107 7.99 5.99 -6.99
CA LEU A 107 8.16 6.76 -8.23
C LEU A 107 7.93 8.26 -7.99
N PHE A 108 6.88 8.62 -7.24
CA PHE A 108 6.64 10.01 -6.82
C PHE A 108 7.79 10.58 -5.98
N ALA A 109 8.32 9.78 -5.04
CA ALA A 109 9.47 10.20 -4.23
C ALA A 109 10.73 10.40 -5.08
N MET A 110 11.03 9.51 -6.04
CA MET A 110 12.16 9.65 -6.96
C MET A 110 12.05 10.91 -7.82
N ILE A 111 10.86 11.22 -8.35
CA ILE A 111 10.62 12.46 -9.10
C ILE A 111 10.88 13.67 -8.20
N GLY A 112 10.36 13.66 -6.97
CA GLY A 112 10.59 14.74 -6.00
C GLY A 112 12.09 14.98 -5.75
N ILE A 113 12.87 13.91 -5.52
CA ILE A 113 14.33 14.00 -5.35
C ILE A 113 15.00 14.56 -6.61
N GLY A 114 14.61 14.09 -7.80
CA GLY A 114 15.16 14.59 -9.07
C GLY A 114 14.94 16.08 -9.27
N VAL A 115 13.73 16.58 -8.96
CA VAL A 115 13.40 18.00 -9.04
C VAL A 115 14.20 18.83 -8.03
N LEU A 116 14.41 18.32 -6.81
CA LEU A 116 15.25 18.99 -5.80
C LEU A 116 16.70 19.09 -6.24
N LEU A 117 17.28 18.00 -6.78
CA LEU A 117 18.64 17.99 -7.31
C LEU A 117 18.81 18.97 -8.47
N LEU A 118 17.82 19.05 -9.37
CA LEU A 118 17.80 20.05 -10.44
C LEU A 118 17.78 21.48 -9.88
N GLY A 119 16.99 21.72 -8.82
CA GLY A 119 16.95 22.99 -8.12
C GLY A 119 18.31 23.39 -7.54
N ILE A 120 19.03 22.44 -6.91
CA ILE A 120 20.38 22.64 -6.37
C ILE A 120 21.38 22.92 -7.49
N PHE A 121 21.35 22.14 -8.56
CA PHE A 121 22.23 22.33 -9.71
C PHE A 121 22.06 23.73 -10.32
N LEU A 122 20.82 24.16 -10.54
CA LEU A 122 20.54 25.50 -11.05
C LEU A 122 20.99 26.62 -10.10
N ILE A 123 20.95 26.42 -8.77
CA ILE A 123 21.51 27.39 -7.79
C ILE A 123 23.04 27.49 -7.93
N THR A 124 23.69 26.38 -8.25
CA THR A 124 25.16 26.31 -8.27
C THR A 124 25.74 26.87 -9.58
N VAL A 125 24.97 26.80 -10.67
CA VAL A 125 25.39 27.24 -12.01
C VAL A 125 24.98 28.68 -12.33
N LEU A 126 23.89 29.18 -11.74
CA LEU A 126 23.32 30.52 -11.97
C LEU A 126 23.72 31.49 -10.85
#